data_AF-A0A356QG35-F1
#
_entry.id   AF-A0A356QG35-F1
#
_cell.length_a   1.000
_cell.length_b   1.000
_cell.length_c   1.000
_cell.angle_alpha   90.00
_cell.angle_beta   90.00
_cell.angle_gamma   90.00
#
_symmetry.space_group_name_H-M   'P 1'
#
loop_
_entity.id
_entity.type
_entity.pdbx_description
1 polymer ?
#
loop_
_entity_poly.entity_id
_entity_poly.type
_entity_poly.pdbx_seq_one_letter_code
_entity_poly.pdbx_strand_id
1 'polypeptide(L)'
;MCGIVGLYLKNPQLESRLGELFEPMLIAMTDRGPDSAGFAVYGDEYDDGVKLTLQCDNADYDWQAFADRLQTAFGSLASWFQNANVGVFKIAEEESRVLGWLADHAADLRVMSAGKSIEILKGVGLPGEVATRYKLSNMRGSHAIGHTRMATESAVTLQGSHPFSTGLDLCLVHNGSLSNHNRLRDKLKRQGIVFQTDNDSEVAAGYLTWRMAKGESLNQALTGALKDLDGFFTFTIGT
;
A
#
# COMPACT_ATOMS: atom_id res chain seq x y z
N MET A 1 -19.93 5.99 0.99
CA MET A 1 -19.42 4.63 0.69
C MET A 1 -18.18 4.78 -0.14
N CYS A 2 -17.03 4.26 0.31
CA CYS A 2 -15.73 4.40 -0.37
C CYS A 2 -15.75 4.02 -1.86
N GLY A 3 -14.81 4.57 -2.64
CA GLY A 3 -14.59 4.22 -4.04
C GLY A 3 -13.37 3.31 -4.21
N ILE A 4 -13.43 2.38 -5.17
CA ILE A 4 -12.29 1.59 -5.64
C ILE A 4 -12.12 1.86 -7.13
N VAL A 5 -10.87 2.02 -7.56
CA VAL A 5 -10.48 2.20 -8.96
C VAL A 5 -9.33 1.25 -9.28
N GLY A 6 -9.34 0.63 -10.45
CA GLY A 6 -8.23 -0.16 -10.95
C GLY A 6 -8.05 0.06 -12.44
N LEU A 7 -6.79 0.14 -12.89
CA LEU A 7 -6.42 0.23 -14.30
C LEU A 7 -5.25 -0.70 -14.56
N TYR A 8 -5.42 -1.64 -15.50
CA TYR A 8 -4.36 -2.52 -15.99
C TYR A 8 -4.15 -2.31 -17.47
N LEU A 9 -2.95 -1.89 -17.84
CA LEU A 9 -2.57 -1.59 -19.22
C LEU A 9 -2.00 -2.85 -19.88
N LYS A 10 -2.79 -3.46 -20.76
CA LYS A 10 -2.32 -4.60 -21.58
C LYS A 10 -1.37 -4.21 -22.72
N ASN A 11 -1.31 -2.93 -23.06
CA ASN A 11 -0.43 -2.40 -24.09
C ASN A 11 0.77 -1.69 -23.43
N PRO A 12 2.00 -2.25 -23.53
CA PRO A 12 3.19 -1.64 -22.96
C PRO A 12 3.46 -0.20 -23.42
N GLN A 13 3.00 0.17 -24.61
CA GLN A 13 3.16 1.54 -25.13
C GLN A 13 2.39 2.60 -24.31
N LEU A 14 1.40 2.17 -23.52
CA LEU A 14 0.60 3.06 -22.67
C LEU A 14 1.14 3.18 -21.25
N GLU A 15 2.10 2.35 -20.83
CA GLU A 15 2.62 2.33 -19.44
C GLU A 15 3.24 3.66 -19.03
N SER A 16 3.77 4.42 -19.99
CA SER A 16 4.28 5.78 -19.79
C SER A 16 3.20 6.80 -19.43
N ARG A 17 1.93 6.47 -19.65
CA ARG A 17 0.76 7.32 -19.42
C ARG A 17 -0.16 6.74 -18.34
N LEU A 18 0.29 5.76 -17.55
CA LEU A 18 -0.52 5.14 -16.51
C LEU A 18 -1.13 6.19 -15.58
N GLY A 19 -0.30 7.07 -15.02
CA GLY A 19 -0.73 8.15 -14.13
C GLY A 19 -1.75 9.09 -14.76
N GLU A 20 -1.47 9.57 -15.97
CA GLU A 20 -2.35 10.44 -16.77
C GLU A 20 -3.73 9.81 -16.99
N LEU A 21 -3.79 8.51 -17.27
CA LEU A 21 -5.05 7.79 -17.51
C LEU A 21 -5.79 7.44 -16.21
N PHE A 22 -5.05 7.19 -15.13
CA PHE A 22 -5.59 6.73 -13.86
C PHE A 22 -6.11 7.86 -12.98
N GLU A 23 -5.44 9.02 -12.97
CA GLU A 23 -5.78 10.16 -12.12
C GLU A 23 -7.25 10.64 -12.28
N PRO A 24 -7.79 10.82 -13.50
CA PRO A 24 -9.19 11.21 -13.67
C PRO A 24 -10.17 10.17 -13.13
N MET A 25 -9.82 8.88 -13.20
CA MET A 25 -10.65 7.81 -12.65
C MET A 25 -10.70 7.88 -11.12
N LEU A 26 -9.57 8.17 -10.47
CA LEU A 26 -9.49 8.37 -9.02
C LEU A 26 -10.30 9.61 -8.58
N ILE A 27 -10.15 10.73 -9.29
CA ILE A 27 -10.88 11.98 -9.01
C ILE A 27 -12.38 11.80 -9.19
N ALA A 28 -12.83 11.04 -10.19
CA ALA A 28 -14.25 10.74 -10.40
C ALA A 28 -14.89 9.99 -9.21
N MET A 29 -14.09 9.34 -8.35
CA MET A 29 -14.56 8.70 -7.13
C MET A 29 -14.61 9.63 -5.91
N THR A 30 -14.45 10.95 -6.07
CA THR A 30 -14.50 11.92 -4.96
C THR A 30 -15.83 11.85 -4.21
N ASP A 31 -16.97 11.78 -4.90
CA ASP A 31 -18.29 11.72 -4.26
C ASP A 31 -18.50 10.44 -3.43
N ARG A 32 -17.72 9.39 -3.71
CA ARG A 32 -17.70 8.15 -2.92
C ARG A 32 -16.87 8.30 -1.64
N GLY A 33 -15.84 9.14 -1.64
CA GLY A 33 -14.88 9.24 -0.54
C GLY A 33 -14.02 10.50 -0.58
N PRO A 34 -14.49 11.62 0.00
CA PRO A 34 -13.75 12.88 -0.04
C PRO A 34 -12.68 13.01 1.05
N ASP A 35 -12.66 12.14 2.07
CA ASP A 35 -11.88 12.39 3.29
C ASP A 35 -10.40 12.01 3.15
N SER A 36 -10.11 10.97 2.37
CA SER A 36 -8.75 10.57 2.05
C SER A 36 -8.71 9.76 0.78
N ALA A 37 -7.56 9.75 0.13
CA ALA A 37 -7.30 8.90 -1.01
C ALA A 37 -5.93 8.23 -0.91
N GLY A 38 -5.78 7.16 -1.67
CA GLY A 38 -4.48 6.55 -1.88
C GLY A 38 -4.51 5.64 -3.09
N PHE A 39 -3.32 5.30 -3.55
CA PHE A 39 -3.13 4.45 -4.70
C PHE A 39 -1.83 3.66 -4.59
N ALA A 40 -1.81 2.51 -5.25
CA ALA A 40 -0.64 1.69 -5.49
C ALA A 40 -0.33 1.74 -6.99
N VAL A 41 0.93 1.98 -7.34
CA VAL A 41 1.43 1.92 -8.71
C VAL A 41 2.46 0.81 -8.81
N TYR A 42 2.39 0.01 -9.89
CA TYR A 42 3.29 -1.10 -10.16
C TYR A 42 4.12 -0.79 -11.38
N GLY A 43 5.41 -0.56 -11.18
CA GLY A 43 6.34 -0.18 -12.24
C GLY A 43 7.72 0.16 -11.68
N ASP A 44 8.65 0.49 -12.58
CA ASP A 44 10.05 0.74 -12.22
C ASP A 44 10.63 -0.40 -11.36
N GLU A 45 10.45 -1.62 -11.86
CA GLU A 45 10.80 -2.87 -11.17
C GLU A 45 12.27 -2.88 -10.74
N TYR A 46 12.54 -3.55 -9.63
CA TYR A 46 13.88 -3.74 -9.09
C TYR A 46 14.11 -5.19 -8.71
N ASP A 47 14.73 -5.94 -9.61
CA ASP A 47 14.94 -7.38 -9.44
C ASP A 47 16.14 -7.75 -8.55
N ASP A 48 17.10 -6.83 -8.40
CA ASP A 48 18.34 -7.05 -7.64
C ASP A 48 18.16 -6.96 -6.12
N GLY A 49 16.95 -6.67 -5.64
CA GLY A 49 16.64 -6.57 -4.22
C GLY A 49 15.23 -6.09 -3.94
N VAL A 50 15.09 -5.14 -3.02
CA VAL A 50 13.79 -4.61 -2.58
C VAL A 50 13.62 -3.14 -2.96
N LYS A 51 12.46 -2.84 -3.55
CA LYS A 51 11.86 -1.50 -3.68
C LYS A 51 10.95 -1.26 -2.47
N LEU A 52 11.22 -0.18 -1.75
CA LEU A 52 10.58 0.15 -0.49
C LEU A 52 9.98 1.55 -0.57
N THR A 53 8.74 1.70 -0.10
CA THR A 53 8.09 2.99 0.05
C THR A 53 7.91 3.30 1.54
N LEU A 54 8.52 4.39 2.01
CA LEU A 54 8.48 4.84 3.39
C LEU A 54 7.78 6.19 3.49
N GLN A 55 6.90 6.36 4.48
CA GLN A 55 6.21 7.61 4.72
C GLN A 55 6.52 8.16 6.11
N CYS A 56 6.74 9.47 6.21
CA CYS A 56 6.86 10.18 7.47
C CYS A 56 5.75 11.24 7.59
N ASP A 57 5.21 11.44 8.80
CA ASP A 57 4.25 12.52 9.05
C ASP A 57 4.96 13.89 9.17
N ASN A 58 6.27 13.90 9.42
CA ASN A 58 7.10 15.11 9.40
C ASN A 58 7.45 15.50 7.96
N ALA A 59 6.98 16.67 7.51
CA ALA A 59 7.26 17.19 6.18
C ALA A 59 8.74 17.56 5.97
N ASP A 60 9.44 17.91 7.05
CA ASP A 60 10.85 18.31 7.06
C ASP A 60 11.79 17.14 7.39
N TYR A 61 11.33 15.90 7.19
CA TYR A 61 12.15 14.72 7.42
C TYR A 61 13.39 14.72 6.52
N ASP A 62 14.57 14.55 7.12
CA ASP A 62 15.84 14.52 6.39
C ASP A 62 16.04 13.16 5.71
N TRP A 63 15.45 13.01 4.53
CA TRP A 63 15.56 11.79 3.73
C TRP A 63 16.99 11.51 3.24
N GLN A 64 17.82 12.54 3.07
CA GLN A 64 19.22 12.36 2.69
C GLN A 64 20.00 11.74 3.84
N ALA A 65 19.87 12.27 5.06
CA ALA A 65 20.48 11.68 6.23
C ALA A 65 20.01 10.23 6.43
N PHE A 66 18.71 9.95 6.20
CA PHE A 66 18.19 8.60 6.25
C PHE A 66 18.79 7.67 5.18
N ALA A 67 18.92 8.14 3.94
CA ALA A 67 19.57 7.41 2.86
C ALA A 67 21.04 7.08 3.21
N ASP A 68 21.77 8.03 3.81
CA ASP A 68 23.15 7.82 4.24
C ASP A 68 23.24 6.74 5.34
N ARG A 69 22.26 6.66 6.24
CA ARG A 69 22.17 5.57 7.23
C ARG A 69 21.93 4.21 6.56
N LEU A 70 21.03 4.14 5.57
CA LEU A 70 20.79 2.91 4.81
C LEU A 70 22.05 2.48 4.05
N GLN A 71 22.73 3.42 3.39
CA GLN A 71 23.99 3.15 2.69
C GLN A 71 25.07 2.67 3.67
N THR A 72 25.14 3.24 4.87
CA THR A 72 26.08 2.79 5.92
C THR A 72 25.75 1.39 6.44
N ALA A 73 24.47 1.08 6.61
CA ALA A 73 24.01 -0.20 7.16
C ALA A 73 24.15 -1.37 6.18
N PHE A 74 23.87 -1.13 4.89
CA PHE A 74 23.81 -2.19 3.88
C PHE A 74 24.93 -2.12 2.84
N GLY A 75 25.47 -0.94 2.55
CA GLY A 75 26.45 -0.76 1.47
C GLY A 75 25.88 -0.86 0.06
N SER A 76 24.58 -1.13 -0.08
CA SER A 76 23.90 -1.57 -1.30
C SER A 76 22.65 -0.76 -1.65
N LEU A 77 22.58 0.50 -1.19
CA LEU A 77 21.52 1.41 -1.63
C LEU A 77 21.78 1.81 -3.09
N ALA A 78 20.95 1.28 -4.00
CA ALA A 78 21.11 1.47 -5.43
C ALA A 78 20.62 2.85 -5.89
N SER A 79 19.43 3.25 -5.44
CA SER A 79 18.87 4.57 -5.70
C SER A 79 17.76 4.90 -4.72
N TRP A 80 17.44 6.19 -4.60
CA TRP A 80 16.26 6.64 -3.89
C TRP A 80 15.78 7.99 -4.43
N PHE A 81 14.52 8.33 -4.15
CA PHE A 81 13.99 9.66 -4.39
C PHE A 81 12.93 10.02 -3.35
N GLN A 82 12.65 11.31 -3.23
CA GLN A 82 11.58 11.85 -2.38
C GLN A 82 10.38 12.28 -3.23
N ASN A 83 9.18 11.95 -2.76
CA ASN A 83 7.91 12.44 -3.28
C ASN A 83 7.03 12.94 -2.12
N ALA A 84 6.93 14.26 -1.97
CA ALA A 84 6.30 14.89 -0.81
C ALA A 84 6.90 14.35 0.51
N ASN A 85 6.08 13.76 1.38
CA ASN A 85 6.48 13.19 2.66
C ASN A 85 6.83 11.69 2.58
N VAL A 86 7.16 11.19 1.39
CA VAL A 86 7.47 9.80 1.11
C VAL A 86 8.87 9.68 0.51
N GLY A 87 9.65 8.73 1.00
CA GLY A 87 10.91 8.30 0.39
C GLY A 87 10.74 6.92 -0.25
N VAL A 88 11.21 6.77 -1.49
CA VAL A 88 11.22 5.51 -2.23
C VAL A 88 12.65 5.06 -2.42
N PHE A 89 12.99 3.84 -1.99
CA PHE A 89 14.34 3.32 -1.94
C PHE A 89 14.43 2.00 -2.71
N LYS A 90 15.53 1.80 -3.45
CA LYS A 90 15.90 0.52 -4.05
C LYS A 90 17.20 0.05 -3.41
N ILE A 91 17.16 -1.10 -2.74
CA ILE A 91 18.28 -1.63 -1.95
C ILE A 91 18.56 -3.06 -2.41
N ALA A 92 19.79 -3.36 -2.83
CA ALA A 92 20.20 -4.68 -3.31
C ALA A 92 20.39 -5.66 -2.12
N GLU A 93 19.32 -5.90 -1.38
CA GLU A 93 19.27 -6.71 -0.17
C GLU A 93 17.97 -7.48 -0.07
N GLU A 94 18.00 -8.55 0.74
CA GLU A 94 16.82 -9.32 1.10
C GLU A 94 15.82 -8.46 1.89
N GLU A 95 14.56 -8.48 1.46
CA GLU A 95 13.46 -7.72 2.06
C GLU A 95 13.39 -7.90 3.58
N SER A 96 13.43 -9.15 4.06
CA SER A 96 13.34 -9.47 5.48
C SER A 96 14.45 -8.81 6.31
N ARG A 97 15.66 -8.67 5.75
CA ARG A 97 16.79 -8.01 6.40
C ARG A 97 16.57 -6.50 6.47
N VAL A 98 16.07 -5.90 5.40
CA VAL A 98 15.76 -4.46 5.35
C VAL A 98 14.61 -4.12 6.31
N LEU A 99 13.51 -4.88 6.27
CA LEU A 99 12.36 -4.66 7.15
C LEU A 99 12.71 -4.87 8.63
N GLY A 100 13.52 -5.88 8.95
CA GLY A 100 14.03 -6.09 10.30
C GLY A 100 14.84 -4.90 10.80
N TRP A 101 15.76 -4.39 9.97
CA TRP A 101 16.56 -3.22 10.33
C TRP A 101 15.70 -1.97 10.55
N LEU A 102 14.69 -1.74 9.70
CA LEU A 102 13.78 -0.60 9.85
C LEU A 102 12.98 -0.66 11.15
N ALA A 103 12.51 -1.85 11.53
CA ALA A 103 11.80 -2.04 12.79
C ALA A 103 12.65 -1.61 14.01
N ASP A 104 13.96 -1.83 13.95
CA ASP A 104 14.90 -1.51 15.02
C ASP A 104 15.42 -0.06 14.98
N HIS A 105 15.52 0.56 13.80
CA HIS A 105 16.27 1.83 13.60
C HIS A 105 15.45 3.00 13.02
N ALA A 106 14.17 2.77 12.67
CA ALA A 106 13.32 3.72 11.97
C ALA A 106 11.85 3.67 12.41
N ALA A 107 11.62 3.62 13.73
CA ALA A 107 10.27 3.53 14.32
C ALA A 107 9.36 4.75 14.01
N ASP A 108 9.97 5.86 13.59
CA ASP A 108 9.32 7.10 13.15
C ASP A 108 8.85 7.04 11.69
N LEU A 109 9.27 6.03 10.93
CA LEU A 109 8.88 5.81 9.54
C LEU A 109 7.84 4.70 9.41
N ARG A 110 6.87 4.93 8.53
CA ARG A 110 5.88 3.92 8.17
C ARG A 110 6.29 3.23 6.88
N VAL A 111 6.41 1.90 6.93
CA VAL A 111 6.53 1.08 5.71
C VAL A 111 5.18 1.03 5.02
N MET A 112 5.11 1.61 3.82
CA MET A 112 3.88 1.66 3.02
C MET A 112 3.78 0.44 2.11
N SER A 113 4.88 0.05 1.49
CA SER A 113 5.01 -1.14 0.66
C SER A 113 6.46 -1.60 0.58
N ALA A 114 6.64 -2.90 0.40
CA ALA A 114 7.90 -3.54 0.07
C ALA A 114 7.64 -4.57 -1.04
N GLY A 115 8.55 -4.68 -1.99
CA GLY A 115 8.40 -5.54 -3.15
C GLY A 115 9.46 -5.24 -4.20
N LYS A 116 9.21 -5.60 -5.44
CA LYS A 116 10.04 -5.27 -6.60
C LYS A 116 9.49 -4.07 -7.35
N SER A 117 8.17 -3.91 -7.40
CA SER A 117 7.50 -3.00 -8.32
C SER A 117 6.56 -2.02 -7.63
N ILE A 118 5.97 -2.43 -6.50
CA ILE A 118 4.91 -1.69 -5.85
C ILE A 118 5.39 -0.38 -5.19
N GLU A 119 4.60 0.68 -5.37
CA GLU A 119 4.71 1.94 -4.65
C GLU A 119 3.34 2.35 -4.11
N ILE A 120 3.17 2.39 -2.78
CA ILE A 120 1.91 2.81 -2.12
C ILE A 120 2.02 4.25 -1.61
N LEU A 121 1.13 5.11 -2.11
CA LEU A 121 1.04 6.52 -1.73
C LEU A 121 -0.39 6.83 -1.27
N LYS A 122 -0.52 7.36 -0.07
CA LYS A 122 -1.84 7.72 0.49
C LYS A 122 -1.77 8.95 1.38
N GLY A 123 -2.88 9.63 1.52
CA GLY A 123 -2.97 10.91 2.21
C GLY A 123 -4.40 11.29 2.56
N VAL A 124 -4.53 12.09 3.63
CA VAL A 124 -5.78 12.79 3.94
C VAL A 124 -5.97 13.95 2.96
N GLY A 125 -7.23 14.21 2.59
CA GLY A 125 -7.64 15.24 1.64
C GLY A 125 -8.42 14.67 0.46
N LEU A 126 -8.90 15.58 -0.38
CA LEU A 126 -9.66 15.22 -1.58
C LEU A 126 -8.78 14.39 -2.54
N PRO A 127 -9.36 13.44 -3.29
CA PRO A 127 -8.59 12.61 -4.22
C PRO A 127 -7.72 13.41 -5.20
N GLY A 128 -8.21 14.55 -5.71
CA GLY A 128 -7.45 15.44 -6.59
C GLY A 128 -6.26 16.12 -5.90
N GLU A 129 -6.40 16.49 -4.63
CA GLU A 129 -5.31 17.08 -3.83
C GLU A 129 -4.23 16.04 -3.55
N VAL A 130 -4.63 14.81 -3.20
CA VAL A 130 -3.71 13.69 -2.97
C VAL A 130 -2.99 13.30 -4.25
N ALA A 131 -3.71 13.21 -5.38
CA ALA A 131 -3.12 12.94 -6.69
C ALA A 131 -2.08 14.01 -7.06
N THR A 132 -2.41 15.29 -6.89
CA THR A 132 -1.50 16.41 -7.16
C THR A 132 -0.28 16.38 -6.25
N ARG A 133 -0.47 16.16 -4.94
CA ARG A 133 0.61 16.12 -3.93
C ARG A 133 1.68 15.11 -4.29
N TYR A 134 1.25 13.94 -4.78
CA TYR A 134 2.14 12.85 -5.15
C TYR A 134 2.45 12.79 -6.64
N LYS A 135 2.06 13.80 -7.42
CA LYS A 135 2.31 13.91 -8.87
C LYS A 135 1.85 12.67 -9.65
N LEU A 136 0.66 12.16 -9.31
CA LEU A 136 0.11 10.92 -9.87
C LEU A 136 0.10 10.93 -11.40
N SER A 137 -0.29 12.04 -12.03
CA SER A 137 -0.26 12.22 -13.49
C SER A 137 1.06 11.84 -14.17
N ASN A 138 2.19 11.93 -13.47
CA ASN A 138 3.53 11.68 -14.00
C ASN A 138 4.02 10.24 -13.78
N MET A 139 3.24 9.42 -13.09
CA MET A 139 3.61 8.04 -12.75
C MET A 139 3.43 7.11 -13.94
N ARG A 140 4.29 6.08 -13.96
CA ARG A 140 4.40 5.11 -15.05
C ARG A 140 4.38 3.70 -14.47
N GLY A 141 3.85 2.76 -15.22
CA GLY A 141 3.76 1.36 -14.78
C GLY A 141 2.76 0.54 -15.56
N SER A 142 2.66 -0.74 -15.21
CA SER A 142 1.75 -1.70 -15.84
C SER A 142 0.32 -1.53 -15.34
N HIS A 143 0.15 -1.25 -14.04
CA HIS A 143 -1.15 -1.05 -13.43
C HIS A 143 -1.13 -0.18 -12.19
N ALA A 144 -2.32 0.33 -11.85
CA ALA A 144 -2.57 1.06 -10.62
C ALA A 144 -3.90 0.64 -9.99
N ILE A 145 -3.96 0.70 -8.67
CA ILE A 145 -5.16 0.49 -7.87
C ILE A 145 -5.29 1.65 -6.91
N GLY A 146 -6.50 2.17 -6.75
CA GLY A 146 -6.77 3.35 -5.96
C GLY A 146 -8.03 3.18 -5.14
N HIS A 147 -8.07 3.96 -4.07
CA HIS A 147 -9.19 3.96 -3.15
C HIS A 147 -9.45 5.37 -2.63
N THR A 148 -10.73 5.73 -2.56
CA THR A 148 -11.21 6.98 -1.95
C THR A 148 -12.06 6.63 -0.74
N ARG A 149 -11.77 7.20 0.44
CA ARG A 149 -12.43 6.82 1.70
C ARG A 149 -13.43 7.88 2.13
N MET A 150 -14.59 7.41 2.58
CA MET A 150 -15.53 8.19 3.38
C MET A 150 -15.54 7.61 4.79
N ALA A 151 -15.14 8.41 5.77
CA ALA A 151 -15.17 8.08 7.18
C ALA A 151 -16.62 8.19 7.69
N THR A 152 -17.29 7.05 7.88
CA THR A 152 -18.68 7.02 8.35
C THR A 152 -18.80 6.90 9.87
N GLU A 153 -17.81 6.28 10.54
CA GLU A 153 -17.84 6.00 11.99
C GLU A 153 -16.48 6.07 12.69
N SER A 154 -15.41 6.37 11.95
CA SER A 154 -14.02 6.36 12.44
C SER A 154 -13.33 7.67 12.10
N ALA A 155 -12.29 8.03 12.86
CA ALA A 155 -11.52 9.24 12.59
C ALA A 155 -10.95 9.24 11.15
N VAL A 156 -10.83 10.44 10.57
CA VAL A 156 -10.11 10.65 9.32
C VAL A 156 -8.61 10.59 9.64
N THR A 157 -8.03 9.40 9.54
CA THR A 157 -6.60 9.18 9.77
C THR A 157 -5.96 8.56 8.54
N LEU A 158 -4.69 8.92 8.32
CA LEU A 158 -3.84 8.31 7.31
C LEU A 158 -3.69 6.79 7.47
N GLN A 159 -3.71 6.32 8.73
CA GLN A 159 -3.67 4.90 9.08
C GLN A 159 -4.92 4.15 8.57
N GLY A 160 -6.08 4.81 8.56
CA GLY A 160 -7.31 4.24 8.01
C GLY A 160 -7.41 4.31 6.48
N SER A 161 -6.51 5.02 5.81
CA SER A 161 -6.51 5.16 4.35
C SER A 161 -5.96 3.89 3.69
N HIS A 162 -6.52 3.55 2.54
CA HIS A 162 -6.07 2.47 1.67
C HIS A 162 -5.09 2.98 0.60
N PRO A 163 -4.36 2.12 -0.12
CA PRO A 163 -4.26 0.65 0.03
C PRO A 163 -3.55 0.17 1.31
N PHE A 164 -3.79 -1.08 1.69
CA PHE A 164 -2.99 -1.81 2.68
C PHE A 164 -2.05 -2.77 1.95
N SER A 165 -0.76 -2.76 2.31
CA SER A 165 0.16 -3.82 1.88
C SER A 165 -0.18 -5.10 2.62
N THR A 166 -0.20 -6.22 1.90
CA THR A 166 -0.54 -7.54 2.45
C THR A 166 0.60 -8.55 2.25
N GLY A 167 1.82 -8.03 2.03
CA GLY A 167 3.01 -8.77 1.68
C GLY A 167 3.77 -8.13 0.52
N LEU A 168 4.79 -8.85 0.06
CA LEU A 168 5.62 -8.52 -1.10
C LEU A 168 4.77 -8.27 -2.35
N ASP A 169 4.94 -7.08 -2.95
CA ASP A 169 4.23 -6.66 -4.18
C ASP A 169 2.71 -6.87 -4.11
N LEU A 170 2.11 -6.88 -2.92
CA LEU A 170 0.70 -7.19 -2.77
C LEU A 170 0.01 -6.06 -2.04
N CYS A 171 -1.03 -5.50 -2.65
CA CYS A 171 -1.92 -4.57 -1.96
C CYS A 171 -3.38 -4.98 -2.06
N LEU A 172 -4.14 -4.59 -1.04
CA LEU A 172 -5.58 -4.77 -0.98
C LEU A 172 -6.26 -3.42 -0.76
N VAL A 173 -7.27 -3.17 -1.58
CA VAL A 173 -8.28 -2.13 -1.33
C VAL A 173 -9.63 -2.79 -1.07
N HIS A 174 -10.35 -2.23 -0.10
CA HIS A 174 -11.60 -2.79 0.40
C HIS A 174 -12.69 -1.72 0.43
N ASN A 175 -13.84 -2.05 -0.15
CA ASN A 175 -15.07 -1.30 0.02
C ASN A 175 -16.10 -2.22 0.66
N GLY A 176 -16.49 -1.90 1.89
CA GLY A 176 -17.37 -2.76 2.65
C GLY A 176 -17.20 -2.61 4.15
N SER A 177 -17.74 -3.58 4.87
CA SER A 177 -17.54 -3.77 6.30
C SER A 177 -17.50 -5.26 6.60
N LEU A 178 -16.47 -5.68 7.34
CA LEU A 178 -16.35 -7.03 7.87
C LEU A 178 -16.90 -7.10 9.29
N SER A 179 -17.97 -7.85 9.51
CA SER A 179 -18.63 -7.95 10.82
C SER A 179 -17.87 -8.82 11.82
N ASN A 180 -17.04 -9.76 11.35
CA ASN A 180 -16.27 -10.68 12.20
C ASN A 180 -14.79 -10.29 12.39
N HIS A 181 -14.37 -9.09 11.96
CA HIS A 181 -12.96 -8.67 11.95
C HIS A 181 -12.27 -8.73 13.32
N ASN A 182 -12.95 -8.36 14.41
CA ASN A 182 -12.37 -8.39 15.75
C ASN A 182 -11.98 -9.81 16.18
N ARG A 183 -12.88 -10.77 15.99
CA ARG A 183 -12.61 -12.19 16.30
C ARG A 183 -11.50 -12.73 15.42
N LEU A 184 -11.48 -12.35 14.15
CA LEU A 184 -10.46 -12.81 13.20
C LEU A 184 -9.09 -12.19 13.52
N ARG A 185 -9.04 -10.92 13.93
CA ARG A 185 -7.83 -10.23 14.40
C ARG A 185 -7.17 -11.01 15.54
N ASP A 186 -7.93 -11.41 16.55
CA ASP A 186 -7.40 -12.19 17.69
C ASP A 186 -6.92 -13.59 17.29
N LYS A 187 -7.57 -14.20 16.30
CA LYS A 187 -7.09 -15.46 15.72
C LYS A 187 -5.77 -15.27 14.99
N LEU A 188 -5.65 -14.24 14.15
CA LEU A 188 -4.48 -13.96 13.32
C LEU A 188 -3.27 -13.49 14.16
N LYS A 189 -3.48 -12.71 15.22
CA LYS A 189 -2.42 -12.37 16.19
C LYS A 189 -1.77 -13.61 16.79
N ARG A 190 -2.56 -14.63 17.14
CA ARG A 190 -2.06 -15.93 17.61
C ARG A 190 -1.32 -16.74 16.53
N GLN A 191 -1.48 -16.39 15.27
CA GLN A 191 -0.74 -16.96 14.15
C GLN A 191 0.50 -16.13 13.77
N GLY A 192 0.83 -15.09 14.53
CA GLY A 192 2.00 -14.24 14.30
C GLY A 192 1.77 -13.04 13.38
N ILE A 193 0.52 -12.75 12.98
CA ILE A 193 0.21 -11.53 12.21
C ILE A 193 0.20 -10.32 13.15
N VAL A 194 0.95 -9.29 12.78
CA VAL A 194 0.97 -7.99 13.48
C VAL A 194 0.03 -7.03 12.78
N PHE A 195 -0.71 -6.24 13.56
CA PHE A 195 -1.60 -5.19 13.05
C PHE A 195 -1.17 -3.85 13.61
N GLN A 196 -1.19 -2.82 12.77
CA GLN A 196 -0.84 -1.45 13.09
C GLN A 196 -2.09 -0.58 13.34
N THR A 197 -3.27 -1.04 12.93
CA THR A 197 -4.52 -0.28 12.98
C THR A 197 -5.68 -1.13 13.49
N ASP A 198 -6.78 -0.47 13.85
CA ASP A 198 -8.04 -1.13 14.17
C ASP A 198 -8.94 -1.34 12.94
N ASN A 199 -8.47 -0.98 11.74
CA ASN A 199 -9.24 -1.08 10.50
C ASN A 199 -9.50 -2.55 10.14
N ASP A 200 -10.74 -2.86 9.74
CA ASP A 200 -11.17 -4.20 9.34
C ASP A 200 -10.52 -4.64 8.02
N SER A 201 -10.22 -3.72 7.12
CA SER A 201 -9.45 -3.98 5.90
C SER A 201 -8.05 -4.50 6.18
N GLU A 202 -7.41 -4.05 7.27
CA GLU A 202 -6.10 -4.58 7.65
C GLU A 202 -6.24 -6.05 8.10
N VAL A 203 -7.38 -6.42 8.71
CA VAL A 203 -7.68 -7.82 9.04
C VAL A 203 -7.87 -8.65 7.78
N ALA A 204 -8.53 -8.12 6.74
CA ALA A 204 -8.62 -8.78 5.44
C ALA A 204 -7.24 -9.01 4.81
N ALA A 205 -6.39 -7.99 4.85
CA ALA A 205 -4.99 -8.07 4.41
C ALA A 205 -4.23 -9.17 5.16
N GLY A 206 -4.25 -9.11 6.49
CA GLY A 206 -3.57 -10.10 7.34
C GLY A 206 -4.12 -11.52 7.17
N TYR A 207 -5.41 -11.68 6.86
CA TYR A 207 -6.00 -12.97 6.52
C TYR A 207 -5.37 -13.54 5.24
N LEU A 208 -5.26 -12.74 4.17
CA LEU A 208 -4.64 -13.19 2.92
C LEU A 208 -3.16 -13.54 3.13
N THR A 209 -2.41 -12.69 3.83
CA THR A 209 -1.01 -12.96 4.21
C THR A 209 -0.88 -14.29 4.95
N TRP A 210 -1.74 -14.54 5.94
CA TRP A 210 -1.74 -15.78 6.71
C TRP A 210 -2.03 -17.02 5.85
N ARG A 211 -3.03 -16.96 4.95
CA ARG A 211 -3.36 -18.06 4.04
C ARG A 211 -2.20 -18.35 3.08
N MET A 212 -1.61 -17.31 2.49
CA MET A 212 -0.48 -17.44 1.57
C MET A 212 0.77 -17.99 2.27
N ALA A 213 1.04 -17.58 3.51
CA ALA A 213 2.12 -18.14 4.33
C ALA A 213 1.93 -19.64 4.66
N LYS A 214 0.72 -20.18 4.50
CA LYS A 214 0.43 -21.62 4.59
C LYS A 214 0.60 -22.37 3.27
N GLY A 215 1.08 -21.69 2.22
CA GLY A 215 1.30 -22.28 0.89
C GLY A 215 0.09 -22.23 -0.03
N GLU A 216 -0.95 -21.47 0.32
CA GLU A 216 -2.09 -21.26 -0.57
C GLU A 216 -1.77 -20.22 -1.66
N SER A 217 -2.27 -20.45 -2.87
CA SER A 217 -2.29 -19.44 -3.92
C SER A 217 -3.22 -18.28 -3.54
N LEU A 218 -3.01 -17.10 -4.15
CA LEU A 218 -3.89 -15.93 -3.96
C LEU A 218 -5.35 -16.27 -4.26
N ASN A 219 -5.62 -17.06 -5.31
CA ASN A 219 -6.98 -17.48 -5.67
C ASN A 219 -7.61 -18.36 -4.57
N GLN A 220 -6.85 -19.30 -4.00
CA GLN A 220 -7.31 -20.11 -2.87
C GLN A 220 -7.59 -19.26 -1.62
N ALA A 221 -6.70 -18.31 -1.31
CA ALA A 221 -6.88 -17.39 -0.20
C ALA A 221 -8.15 -16.53 -0.37
N LEU A 222 -8.37 -15.97 -1.57
CA LEU A 222 -9.57 -15.19 -1.92
C LEU A 222 -10.84 -16.04 -1.85
N THR A 223 -10.81 -17.26 -2.38
CA THR A 223 -11.94 -18.19 -2.31
C THR A 223 -12.25 -18.58 -0.86
N GLY A 224 -11.22 -18.75 -0.03
CA GLY A 224 -11.37 -18.99 1.41
C GLY A 224 -11.97 -17.78 2.13
N ALA A 225 -11.59 -16.55 1.75
CA ALA A 225 -12.12 -15.33 2.33
C ALA A 225 -13.65 -15.22 2.17
N LEU A 226 -14.21 -15.72 1.07
CA LEU A 226 -15.67 -15.77 0.86
C LEU A 226 -16.42 -16.65 1.87
N LYS A 227 -15.72 -17.56 2.56
CA LYS A 227 -16.28 -18.44 3.59
C LYS A 227 -15.97 -17.95 5.00
N ASP A 228 -14.77 -17.43 5.19
CA ASP A 228 -14.22 -17.11 6.52
C ASP A 228 -14.49 -15.65 6.94
N LEU A 229 -14.69 -14.74 5.98
CA LEU A 229 -15.02 -13.33 6.25
C LEU A 229 -16.53 -13.12 6.20
N ASP A 230 -17.09 -12.55 7.27
CA ASP A 230 -18.50 -12.19 7.34
C ASP A 230 -18.66 -10.68 7.11
N GLY A 231 -19.70 -10.30 6.36
CA GLY A 231 -20.02 -8.91 6.07
C GLY A 231 -20.41 -8.70 4.61
N PHE A 232 -20.34 -7.44 4.17
CA PHE A 232 -20.45 -7.11 2.75
C PHE A 232 -19.14 -6.45 2.34
N PHE A 233 -18.50 -6.97 1.30
CA PHE A 233 -17.19 -6.45 0.89
C PHE A 233 -16.95 -6.64 -0.59
N THR A 234 -16.19 -5.71 -1.15
CA THR A 234 -15.52 -5.81 -2.45
C THR A 234 -14.03 -5.64 -2.21
N PHE A 235 -13.24 -6.59 -2.70
CA PHE A 235 -11.78 -6.47 -2.72
C PHE A 235 -11.29 -6.22 -4.14
N THR A 236 -10.25 -5.40 -4.25
CA THR A 236 -9.40 -5.35 -5.43
C THR A 236 -7.96 -5.48 -4.98
N ILE A 237 -7.22 -6.35 -5.65
CA ILE A 237 -5.87 -6.75 -5.27
C ILE A 237 -4.96 -6.53 -6.48
N GLY A 238 -3.78 -5.97 -6.23
CA GLY A 238 -2.71 -5.82 -7.21
C GLY A 238 -1.51 -6.67 -6.82
N THR A 239 -0.82 -7.18 -7.83
CA THR A 239 0.33 -8.09 -7.74
C THR A 239 1.34 -7.70 -8.80
#